data_AF-A0A8T5ZJ20-F1
#
_entry.id   AF-A0A8T5ZJ20-F1
#
_cell.length_a   1.000
_cell.length_b   1.000
_cell.length_c   1.000
_cell.angle_alpha   90.00
_cell.angle_beta   90.00
_cell.angle_gamma   90.00
#
_symmetry.space_group_name_H-M   'P 1'
#
loop_
_entity.id
_entity.type
_entity.pdbx_description
1 polymer ?
#
loop_
_entity_poly.entity_id
_entity_poly.type
_entity_poly.pdbx_seq_one_letter_code
_entity_poly.pdbx_strand_id
1 'polypeptide(L)'
;TVLQEQGVAALPRFAPYAASDYCADVLRHINHPFALTLLIRVAGQTKRCHDRMTKAIAAFPHAAMAALTELLGQKEENSWRIMLMTMLISQPALAEQVIPWLSTPAVAVLKSCQQQLTQPSNHASADLLPAVVVSPPWLSKKKKSPIPVLDLAPLGIEPICYLTEEISNQLLAKYIWYSKHITVSHEESTTNLLARMGFQRRIAGTYIKAPEAVVEAWLNEDYSTLLSEFKVFHSPTGHYWQLGILTTLPLEKAVKAWNALTLSPHTDTEYSMLHFGLKGLPRLVNSLARYPQEALPITNYFAASELAPAVARAFNKLKTLRENARSWLLKYPEHALTGLLPAALGKAGEAQDNARAALRMLTENGHQPLLQEIARRYNQPEVTDAVNALLALDPLDNHPTKIPTLPAFYQPSLWTRPVLKANAQSLPDSALLHLGEMLRFPQEEALYPGLLQVKDVCSADSLAGFAWDLFTAWQTAGAPSKESWAFTA
;
A
#
# COMPACT_ATOMS: atom_id res chain seq x y z
N THR A 1 -46.05 -3.23 15.00
CA THR A 1 -47.40 -2.68 14.78
C THR A 1 -47.81 -2.71 13.32
N VAL A 2 -47.32 -1.84 12.43
CA VAL A 2 -47.83 -1.77 11.03
C VAL A 2 -47.70 -3.09 10.24
N LEU A 3 -46.56 -3.79 10.31
CA LEU A 3 -46.39 -5.12 9.67
C LEU A 3 -47.25 -6.22 10.31
N GLN A 4 -47.53 -6.12 11.61
CA GLN A 4 -48.37 -7.09 12.32
C GLN A 4 -49.84 -6.93 11.92
N GLU A 5 -50.29 -5.69 11.66
CA GLU A 5 -51.68 -5.39 11.31
C GLU A 5 -51.99 -5.59 9.82
N GLN A 6 -51.05 -5.28 8.94
CA GLN A 6 -51.29 -5.22 7.49
C GLN A 6 -50.46 -6.24 6.68
N GLY A 7 -49.59 -7.01 7.33
CA GLY A 7 -48.72 -7.98 6.68
C GLY A 7 -47.90 -7.37 5.54
N VAL A 8 -47.72 -8.12 4.45
CA VAL A 8 -46.93 -7.70 3.28
C VAL A 8 -47.52 -6.48 2.56
N ALA A 9 -48.82 -6.18 2.72
CA ALA A 9 -49.44 -5.00 2.11
C ALA A 9 -48.89 -3.68 2.67
N ALA A 10 -48.25 -3.71 3.85
CA ALA A 10 -47.57 -2.55 4.41
C ALA A 10 -46.21 -2.24 3.80
N LEU A 11 -45.60 -3.16 3.03
CA LEU A 11 -44.24 -2.99 2.51
C LEU A 11 -43.99 -1.65 1.79
N PRO A 12 -44.90 -1.11 0.95
CA PRO A 12 -44.73 0.20 0.33
C PRO A 12 -44.51 1.35 1.33
N ARG A 13 -45.09 1.27 2.54
CA ARG A 13 -44.96 2.30 3.58
C ARG A 13 -43.54 2.37 4.17
N PHE A 14 -42.75 1.31 4.01
CA PHE A 14 -41.37 1.24 4.49
C PHE A 14 -40.36 1.85 3.51
N ALA A 15 -40.76 2.18 2.28
CA ALA A 15 -39.84 2.70 1.26
C ALA A 15 -39.04 3.94 1.69
N PRO A 16 -39.61 4.96 2.35
CA PRO A 16 -38.85 6.13 2.81
C PRO A 16 -37.84 5.79 3.92
N TYR A 17 -38.02 4.68 4.61
CA TYR A 17 -37.25 4.27 5.78
C TYR A 17 -36.29 3.12 5.50
N ALA A 18 -36.23 2.63 4.25
CA ALA A 18 -35.44 1.46 3.88
C ALA A 18 -33.94 1.61 4.19
N ALA A 19 -33.41 2.83 4.25
CA ALA A 19 -32.03 3.12 4.63
C ALA A 19 -31.79 3.20 6.16
N SER A 20 -32.85 3.36 6.95
CA SER A 20 -32.75 3.47 8.41
C SER A 20 -32.50 2.11 9.05
N ASP A 21 -31.67 2.08 10.10
CA ASP A 21 -31.22 0.83 10.72
C ASP A 21 -32.40 -0.06 11.18
N TYR A 22 -33.38 0.52 11.88
CA TYR A 22 -34.52 -0.22 12.42
C TYR A 22 -35.40 -0.84 11.33
N CYS A 23 -35.76 -0.06 10.31
CA CYS A 23 -36.64 -0.54 9.24
C CYS A 23 -35.91 -1.55 8.33
N ALA A 24 -34.66 -1.28 7.96
CA ALA A 24 -33.86 -2.15 7.13
C ALA A 24 -33.64 -3.52 7.79
N ASP A 25 -33.46 -3.55 9.11
CA ASP A 25 -33.31 -4.79 9.88
C ASP A 25 -34.59 -5.62 9.96
N VAL A 26 -35.77 -5.01 9.79
CA VAL A 26 -37.02 -5.76 9.65
C VAL A 26 -37.16 -6.28 8.23
N LEU A 27 -36.91 -5.44 7.22
CA LEU A 27 -37.02 -5.81 5.80
C LEU A 27 -36.13 -7.02 5.44
N ARG A 28 -34.93 -7.14 6.04
CA ARG A 28 -34.00 -8.25 5.75
C ARG A 28 -34.52 -9.64 6.14
N HIS A 29 -35.57 -9.71 6.97
CA HIS A 29 -36.18 -10.96 7.43
C HIS A 29 -37.46 -11.33 6.68
N ILE A 30 -37.86 -10.54 5.68
CA ILE A 30 -39.09 -10.74 4.93
C ILE A 30 -38.76 -11.39 3.58
N ASN A 31 -39.21 -12.64 3.39
CA ASN A 31 -39.11 -13.35 2.12
C ASN A 31 -40.14 -12.84 1.09
N HIS A 32 -39.94 -11.63 0.58
CA HIS A 32 -40.84 -11.03 -0.41
C HIS A 32 -40.05 -10.17 -1.42
N PRO A 33 -40.28 -10.30 -2.74
CA PRO A 33 -39.50 -9.56 -3.76
C PRO A 33 -39.47 -8.05 -3.52
N PHE A 34 -40.61 -7.45 -3.17
CA PHE A 34 -40.67 -6.02 -2.87
C PHE A 34 -39.82 -5.59 -1.66
N ALA A 35 -39.66 -6.43 -0.64
CA ALA A 35 -38.78 -6.11 0.50
C ALA A 35 -37.31 -6.09 0.06
N LEU A 36 -36.91 -7.05 -0.79
CA LEU A 36 -35.58 -7.08 -1.40
C LEU A 36 -35.37 -5.89 -2.35
N THR A 37 -36.37 -5.50 -3.14
CA THR A 37 -36.33 -4.30 -3.99
C THR A 37 -35.99 -3.05 -3.18
N LEU A 38 -36.60 -2.87 -2.01
CA LEU A 38 -36.30 -1.72 -1.13
C LEU A 38 -34.85 -1.74 -0.63
N LEU A 39 -34.35 -2.91 -0.21
CA LEU A 39 -32.97 -3.07 0.26
C LEU A 39 -31.93 -2.88 -0.86
N ILE A 40 -32.20 -3.38 -2.06
CA ILE A 40 -31.32 -3.22 -3.24
C ILE A 40 -31.19 -1.74 -3.60
N ARG A 41 -32.30 -0.98 -3.61
CA ARG A 41 -32.28 0.46 -3.95
C ARG A 41 -31.45 1.32 -3.00
N VAL A 42 -31.35 0.95 -1.73
CA VAL A 42 -30.59 1.72 -0.71
C VAL A 42 -29.20 1.16 -0.45
N ALA A 43 -28.83 0.05 -1.10
CA ALA A 43 -27.59 -0.67 -0.81
C ALA A 43 -26.32 0.20 -0.95
N GLY A 44 -26.34 1.17 -1.87
CA GLY A 44 -25.21 2.09 -2.10
C GLY A 44 -25.04 3.21 -1.08
N GLN A 45 -26.00 3.42 -0.15
CA GLN A 45 -25.94 4.59 0.75
C GLN A 45 -24.93 4.45 1.88
N THR A 46 -24.83 3.26 2.49
CA THR A 46 -23.88 2.99 3.59
C THR A 46 -23.42 1.54 3.58
N LYS A 47 -22.27 1.26 4.20
CA LYS A 47 -21.77 -0.13 4.37
C LYS A 47 -22.78 -1.03 5.12
N ARG A 48 -23.57 -0.47 6.04
CA ARG A 48 -24.62 -1.21 6.74
C ARG A 48 -25.79 -1.58 5.82
N CYS A 49 -26.19 -0.67 4.93
CA CYS A 49 -27.23 -0.96 3.93
C CYS A 49 -26.78 -2.08 2.98
N HIS A 50 -25.53 -2.04 2.53
CA HIS A 50 -24.94 -3.11 1.72
C HIS A 50 -24.94 -4.48 2.44
N ASP A 51 -24.45 -4.54 3.69
CA ASP A 51 -24.42 -5.79 4.47
C ASP A 51 -25.82 -6.41 4.68
N ARG A 52 -26.83 -5.58 4.93
CA ARG A 52 -28.22 -6.04 5.07
C ARG A 52 -28.77 -6.62 3.78
N MET A 53 -28.53 -5.95 2.66
CA MET A 53 -28.94 -6.42 1.34
C MET A 53 -28.29 -7.77 1.02
N THR A 54 -26.97 -7.91 1.21
CA THR A 54 -26.25 -9.17 0.97
C THR A 54 -26.79 -10.31 1.84
N LYS A 55 -27.07 -10.05 3.12
CA LYS A 55 -27.68 -11.04 4.04
C LYS A 55 -29.08 -11.45 3.60
N ALA A 56 -29.91 -10.50 3.16
CA ALA A 56 -31.26 -10.77 2.70
C ALA A 56 -31.27 -11.60 1.40
N ILE A 57 -30.38 -11.29 0.46
CA ILE A 57 -30.22 -12.04 -0.79
C ILE A 57 -29.78 -13.49 -0.52
N ALA A 58 -28.83 -13.67 0.39
CA ALA A 58 -28.37 -15.00 0.79
C ALA A 58 -29.48 -15.83 1.48
N ALA A 59 -30.32 -15.17 2.29
CA ALA A 59 -31.43 -15.83 2.97
C ALA A 59 -32.60 -16.18 2.03
N PHE A 60 -32.86 -15.34 1.03
CA PHE A 60 -34.06 -15.43 0.17
C PHE A 60 -33.71 -15.29 -1.32
N PRO A 61 -33.00 -16.28 -1.91
CA PRO A 61 -32.48 -16.16 -3.27
C PRO A 61 -33.59 -16.11 -4.34
N HIS A 62 -34.73 -16.79 -4.16
CA HIS A 62 -35.87 -16.69 -5.08
C HIS A 62 -36.44 -15.27 -5.15
N ALA A 63 -36.72 -14.68 -3.98
CA ALA A 63 -37.26 -13.33 -3.88
C ALA A 63 -36.27 -12.28 -4.39
N ALA A 64 -34.98 -12.47 -4.13
CA ALA A 64 -33.92 -11.59 -4.62
C ALA A 64 -33.78 -11.65 -6.14
N MET A 65 -33.81 -12.85 -6.75
CA MET A 65 -33.75 -12.98 -8.22
C MET A 65 -34.96 -12.32 -8.87
N ALA A 66 -36.16 -12.51 -8.32
CA ALA A 66 -37.36 -11.84 -8.81
C ALA A 66 -37.24 -10.31 -8.69
N ALA A 67 -36.78 -9.80 -7.55
CA ALA A 67 -36.60 -8.37 -7.31
C ALA A 67 -35.58 -7.72 -8.25
N LEU A 68 -34.43 -8.36 -8.47
CA LEU A 68 -33.38 -7.87 -9.38
C LEU A 68 -33.87 -7.85 -10.83
N THR A 69 -34.59 -8.89 -11.25
CA THR A 69 -35.09 -8.99 -12.61
C THR A 69 -36.17 -7.93 -12.89
N GLU A 70 -37.09 -7.70 -11.94
CA GLU A 70 -38.09 -6.63 -12.03
C GLU A 70 -37.46 -5.23 -12.07
N LEU A 71 -36.41 -5.00 -11.26
CA LEU A 71 -35.68 -3.75 -11.25
C LEU A 71 -35.00 -3.48 -12.61
N LEU A 72 -34.34 -4.49 -13.18
CA LEU A 72 -33.69 -4.40 -14.49
C LEU A 72 -34.71 -4.23 -15.63
N GLY A 73 -35.91 -4.80 -15.51
CA GLY A 73 -37.00 -4.57 -16.45
C GLY A 73 -37.50 -3.11 -16.46
N GLN A 74 -37.26 -2.35 -15.39
CA GLN A 74 -37.65 -0.93 -15.29
C GLN A 74 -36.51 0.01 -15.67
N LYS A 75 -35.28 -0.31 -15.24
CA LYS A 75 -34.11 0.53 -15.45
C LYS A 75 -32.87 -0.36 -15.51
N GLU A 76 -32.08 -0.15 -16.55
CA GLU A 76 -30.80 -0.84 -16.69
C GLU A 76 -29.77 -0.30 -15.68
N GLU A 77 -29.18 -1.19 -14.89
CA GLU A 77 -28.12 -0.84 -13.93
C GLU A 77 -27.11 -1.99 -13.83
N ASN A 78 -25.82 -1.68 -14.06
CA ASN A 78 -24.76 -2.69 -14.12
C ASN A 78 -24.60 -3.48 -12.81
N SER A 79 -24.75 -2.80 -11.66
CA SER A 79 -24.68 -3.43 -10.33
C SER A 79 -25.72 -4.55 -10.19
N TRP A 80 -26.97 -4.26 -10.55
CA TRP A 80 -28.08 -5.21 -10.48
C TRP A 80 -27.91 -6.35 -11.47
N ARG A 81 -27.41 -6.07 -12.68
CA ARG A 81 -27.10 -7.12 -13.66
C ARG A 81 -26.00 -8.06 -13.15
N ILE A 82 -24.91 -7.54 -12.60
CA ILE A 82 -23.83 -8.36 -12.04
C ILE A 82 -24.38 -9.27 -10.93
N MET A 83 -25.22 -8.73 -10.03
CA MET A 83 -25.84 -9.52 -8.96
C MET A 83 -26.75 -10.63 -9.53
N LEU A 84 -27.60 -10.31 -10.51
CA LEU A 84 -28.49 -11.28 -11.16
C LEU A 84 -27.68 -12.40 -11.84
N MET A 85 -26.65 -12.03 -12.61
CA MET A 85 -25.78 -12.99 -13.31
C MET A 85 -25.02 -13.90 -12.34
N THR A 86 -24.52 -13.34 -11.22
CA THR A 86 -23.87 -14.13 -10.16
C THR A 86 -24.82 -15.16 -9.57
N MET A 87 -26.09 -14.79 -9.36
CA MET A 87 -27.12 -15.70 -8.86
C MET A 87 -27.50 -16.77 -9.89
N LEU A 88 -27.60 -16.42 -11.17
CA LEU A 88 -27.89 -17.36 -12.26
C LEU A 88 -26.80 -18.42 -12.41
N ILE A 89 -25.53 -18.06 -12.27
CA ILE A 89 -24.42 -19.03 -12.28
C ILE A 89 -24.49 -19.93 -11.04
N SER A 90 -24.68 -19.34 -9.87
CA SER A 90 -24.63 -20.09 -8.60
C SER A 90 -25.83 -21.03 -8.45
N GLN A 91 -27.00 -20.64 -8.95
CA GLN A 91 -28.27 -21.34 -8.75
C GLN A 91 -29.18 -21.24 -10.00
N PRO A 92 -28.78 -21.85 -11.14
CA PRO A 92 -29.49 -21.69 -12.43
C PRO A 92 -30.93 -22.21 -12.38
N ALA A 93 -31.19 -23.24 -11.57
CA ALA A 93 -32.52 -23.83 -11.42
C ALA A 93 -33.57 -22.85 -10.82
N LEU A 94 -33.14 -21.76 -10.18
CA LEU A 94 -34.06 -20.75 -9.64
C LEU A 94 -34.71 -19.90 -10.71
N ALA A 95 -34.05 -19.71 -11.85
CA ALA A 95 -34.54 -18.84 -12.92
C ALA A 95 -35.93 -19.27 -13.40
N GLU A 96 -36.14 -20.56 -13.65
CA GLU A 96 -37.42 -21.10 -14.09
C GLU A 96 -38.51 -21.00 -13.01
N GLN A 97 -38.13 -21.08 -11.73
CA GLN A 97 -39.07 -21.03 -10.61
C GLN A 97 -39.64 -19.63 -10.37
N VAL A 98 -38.89 -18.57 -10.72
CA VAL A 98 -39.33 -17.19 -10.50
C VAL A 98 -40.14 -16.62 -11.66
N ILE A 99 -40.09 -17.21 -12.87
CA ILE A 99 -40.83 -16.75 -14.06
C ILE A 99 -42.31 -16.44 -13.79
N PRO A 100 -43.08 -17.28 -13.05
CA PRO A 100 -44.50 -17.01 -12.80
C PRO A 100 -44.77 -15.73 -11.99
N TRP A 101 -43.76 -15.19 -11.31
CA TRP A 101 -43.88 -14.00 -10.46
C TRP A 101 -43.43 -12.72 -11.16
N LEU A 102 -42.95 -12.83 -12.40
CA LEU A 102 -42.33 -11.74 -13.14
C LEU A 102 -43.29 -11.10 -14.14
N SER A 103 -43.12 -9.79 -14.32
CA SER A 103 -43.69 -9.02 -15.41
C SER A 103 -43.10 -9.43 -16.76
N THR A 104 -43.83 -9.19 -17.86
CA THR A 104 -43.35 -9.51 -19.22
C THR A 104 -41.99 -8.88 -19.55
N PRO A 105 -41.71 -7.60 -19.21
CA PRO A 105 -40.38 -7.02 -19.40
C PRO A 105 -39.29 -7.73 -18.58
N ALA A 106 -39.58 -8.11 -17.34
CA ALA A 106 -38.63 -8.81 -16.49
C ALA A 106 -38.31 -10.22 -17.02
N VAL A 107 -39.30 -10.95 -17.53
CA VAL A 107 -39.06 -12.25 -18.19
C VAL A 107 -38.11 -12.12 -19.38
N ALA A 108 -38.24 -11.05 -20.18
CA ALA A 108 -37.34 -10.79 -21.30
C ALA A 108 -35.89 -10.55 -20.83
N VAL A 109 -35.70 -9.79 -19.75
CA VAL A 109 -34.38 -9.57 -19.14
C VAL A 109 -33.77 -10.88 -18.64
N LEU A 110 -34.55 -11.70 -17.92
CA LEU A 110 -34.06 -12.98 -17.39
C LEU A 110 -33.58 -13.92 -18.51
N LYS A 111 -34.40 -14.06 -19.56
CA LYS A 111 -34.06 -14.89 -20.72
C LYS A 111 -32.85 -14.37 -21.47
N SER A 112 -32.72 -13.05 -21.62
CA SER A 112 -31.54 -12.42 -22.21
C SER A 112 -30.27 -12.75 -21.42
N CYS A 113 -30.33 -12.67 -20.08
CA CYS A 113 -29.21 -13.03 -19.21
C CYS A 113 -28.86 -14.53 -19.33
N GLN A 114 -29.84 -15.43 -19.39
CA GLN A 114 -29.61 -16.87 -19.60
C GLN A 114 -29.00 -17.17 -20.98
N GLN A 115 -29.43 -16.47 -22.03
CA GLN A 115 -28.84 -16.60 -23.37
C GLN A 115 -27.40 -16.11 -23.40
N GLN A 116 -27.09 -15.00 -22.73
CA GLN A 116 -25.72 -14.49 -22.63
C GLN A 116 -24.78 -15.51 -21.96
N LEU A 117 -25.26 -16.28 -20.98
CA LEU A 117 -24.49 -17.35 -20.34
C LEU A 117 -24.23 -18.58 -21.24
N THR A 118 -25.01 -18.76 -22.31
CA THR A 118 -24.96 -19.94 -23.18
C THR A 118 -24.38 -19.67 -24.57
N GLN A 119 -24.11 -18.41 -24.91
CA GLN A 119 -23.54 -18.05 -26.21
C GLN A 119 -22.09 -18.54 -26.35
N PRO A 120 -21.75 -19.27 -27.44
CA PRO A 120 -20.37 -19.65 -27.73
C PRO A 120 -19.55 -18.40 -28.03
N SER A 121 -18.48 -18.19 -27.26
CA SER A 121 -17.58 -17.06 -27.43
C SER A 121 -16.49 -17.39 -28.46
N ASN A 122 -16.26 -16.48 -29.42
CA ASN A 122 -15.13 -16.58 -30.34
C ASN A 122 -13.85 -16.12 -29.61
N HIS A 123 -13.14 -17.08 -29.01
CA HIS A 123 -11.91 -16.83 -28.28
C HIS A 123 -10.68 -16.84 -29.17
N ALA A 124 -9.74 -15.94 -28.89
CA ALA A 124 -8.43 -15.98 -29.51
C ALA A 124 -7.66 -17.24 -29.08
N SER A 125 -6.95 -17.85 -30.02
CA SER A 125 -6.00 -18.93 -29.73
C SER A 125 -4.77 -18.38 -29.00
N ALA A 126 -4.04 -19.25 -28.31
CA ALA A 126 -2.83 -18.89 -27.56
C ALA A 126 -1.78 -18.19 -28.45
N ASP A 127 -1.67 -18.55 -29.73
CA ASP A 127 -0.67 -18.00 -30.65
C ASP A 127 -0.91 -16.52 -31.00
N LEU A 128 -2.13 -16.02 -30.77
CA LEU A 128 -2.53 -14.64 -31.07
C LEU A 128 -2.42 -13.72 -29.84
N LEU A 129 -2.05 -14.28 -28.68
CA LEU A 129 -2.02 -13.58 -27.41
C LEU A 129 -0.58 -13.30 -26.96
N PRO A 130 -0.34 -12.20 -26.23
CA PRO A 130 0.95 -11.96 -25.59
C PRO A 130 1.37 -13.12 -24.69
N ALA A 131 2.64 -13.49 -24.72
CA ALA A 131 3.17 -14.59 -23.92
C ALA A 131 2.87 -14.42 -22.42
N VAL A 132 2.84 -13.18 -21.92
CA VAL A 132 2.54 -12.88 -20.50
C VAL A 132 1.14 -13.34 -20.05
N VAL A 133 0.14 -13.37 -20.94
CA VAL A 133 -1.22 -13.85 -20.59
C VAL A 133 -1.43 -15.34 -20.90
N VAL A 134 -0.56 -15.95 -21.71
CA VAL A 134 -0.62 -17.38 -22.05
C VAL A 134 0.22 -18.21 -21.09
N SER A 135 1.41 -17.73 -20.76
CA SER A 135 2.42 -18.40 -19.96
C SER A 135 3.14 -17.36 -19.08
N PRO A 136 2.45 -16.84 -18.05
CA PRO A 136 3.00 -15.79 -17.21
C PRO A 136 4.27 -16.24 -16.48
N PRO A 137 5.23 -15.30 -16.27
CA PRO A 137 6.52 -15.63 -15.66
C PRO A 137 6.39 -16.19 -14.23
N TRP A 138 5.39 -15.74 -13.46
CA TRP A 138 5.18 -16.21 -12.08
C TRP A 138 4.65 -17.65 -11.96
N LEU A 139 4.13 -18.23 -13.04
CA LEU A 139 3.71 -19.65 -13.08
C LEU A 139 4.83 -20.56 -13.60
N SER A 140 5.88 -20.01 -14.21
CA SER A 140 7.02 -20.78 -14.66
C SER A 140 7.81 -21.31 -13.45
N LYS A 141 8.23 -22.59 -13.50
CA LYS A 141 9.12 -23.15 -12.47
C LYS A 141 10.35 -22.24 -12.35
N LYS A 142 10.61 -21.72 -11.14
CA LYS A 142 11.70 -20.78 -10.84
C LYS A 142 12.99 -21.23 -11.54
N LYS A 143 13.32 -20.57 -12.65
CA LYS A 143 14.69 -20.63 -13.18
C LYS A 143 15.59 -20.13 -12.05
N LYS A 144 16.75 -20.79 -11.83
CA LYS A 144 17.77 -20.25 -10.92
C LYS A 144 18.01 -18.79 -11.34
N SER A 145 17.92 -17.86 -10.39
CA SER A 145 18.21 -16.47 -10.70
C SER A 145 19.61 -16.40 -11.30
N PRO A 146 19.77 -15.75 -12.47
CA PRO A 146 21.07 -15.65 -13.13
C PRO A 146 22.04 -14.73 -12.37
N ILE A 147 21.56 -14.00 -11.35
CA ILE A 147 22.35 -13.05 -10.58
C ILE A 147 23.03 -13.78 -9.42
N PRO A 148 24.38 -13.81 -9.34
CA PRO A 148 25.08 -14.38 -8.20
C PRO A 148 24.81 -13.57 -6.94
N VAL A 149 24.71 -14.25 -5.79
CA VAL A 149 24.66 -13.60 -4.49
C VAL A 149 26.06 -13.22 -4.07
N LEU A 150 26.32 -11.93 -3.90
CA LEU A 150 27.61 -11.38 -3.51
C LEU A 150 27.51 -10.75 -2.13
N ASP A 151 28.57 -10.87 -1.34
CA ASP A 151 28.73 -10.17 -0.07
C ASP A 151 29.68 -8.99 -0.28
N LEU A 152 29.10 -7.81 -0.51
CA LEU A 152 29.83 -6.60 -0.84
C LEU A 152 29.86 -5.64 0.34
N ALA A 153 31.03 -5.10 0.66
CA ALA A 153 31.14 -3.92 1.51
C ALA A 153 30.73 -2.68 0.69
N PRO A 154 29.96 -1.72 1.23
CA PRO A 154 29.68 -0.46 0.54
C PRO A 154 30.99 0.26 0.18
N LEU A 155 31.06 0.85 -1.02
CA LEU A 155 32.21 1.68 -1.37
C LEU A 155 32.24 2.92 -0.47
N GLY A 156 33.43 3.27 0.02
CA GLY A 156 33.65 4.49 0.79
C GLY A 156 33.60 5.71 -0.12
N ILE A 157 32.45 6.34 -0.24
CA ILE A 157 32.30 7.67 -0.82
C ILE A 157 32.08 8.69 0.29
N GLU A 158 32.67 9.88 0.15
CA GLU A 158 32.52 10.91 1.17
C GLU A 158 31.08 11.44 1.21
N PRO A 159 30.48 11.58 2.41
CA PRO A 159 29.17 12.18 2.54
C PRO A 159 29.26 13.70 2.32
N ILE A 160 28.29 14.26 1.59
CA ILE A 160 28.23 15.70 1.28
C ILE A 160 27.09 16.34 2.07
N CYS A 161 27.38 17.46 2.73
CA CYS A 161 26.40 18.28 3.42
C CYS A 161 26.06 19.52 2.59
N TYR A 162 24.78 19.68 2.26
CA TYR A 162 24.24 20.85 1.58
C TYR A 162 23.53 21.83 2.53
N LEU A 163 23.63 21.62 3.84
CA LEU A 163 23.19 22.61 4.84
C LEU A 163 24.18 23.77 4.84
N THR A 164 23.86 24.82 4.09
CA THR A 164 24.53 26.12 4.25
C THR A 164 24.08 26.78 5.55
N GLU A 165 24.86 27.73 6.04
CA GLU A 165 24.47 28.53 7.21
C GLU A 165 23.12 29.22 7.00
N GLU A 166 22.86 29.73 5.79
CA GLU A 166 21.58 30.34 5.43
C GLU A 166 20.42 29.33 5.51
N ILE A 167 20.55 28.15 4.88
CA ILE A 167 19.51 27.11 4.90
C ILE A 167 19.27 26.63 6.34
N SER A 168 20.35 26.44 7.10
CA SER A 168 20.27 26.05 8.51
C SER A 168 19.51 27.09 9.33
N ASN A 169 19.83 28.38 9.18
CA ASN A 169 19.14 29.47 9.87
C ASN A 169 17.66 29.56 9.47
N GLN A 170 17.32 29.37 8.20
CA GLN A 170 15.93 29.34 7.73
C GLN A 170 15.14 28.17 8.33
N LEU A 171 15.74 26.98 8.43
CA LEU A 171 15.10 25.81 9.04
C LEU A 171 14.98 25.97 10.55
N LEU A 172 16.03 26.46 11.21
CA LEU A 172 16.04 26.76 12.65
C LEU A 172 15.04 27.85 13.03
N ALA A 173 14.69 28.77 12.11
CA ALA A 173 13.65 29.77 12.34
C ALA A 173 12.28 29.15 12.66
N LYS A 174 11.98 27.97 12.10
CA LYS A 174 10.74 27.22 12.44
C LYS A 174 10.72 26.77 13.90
N TYR A 175 11.90 26.65 14.50
CA TYR A 175 12.10 26.20 15.86
C TYR A 175 12.35 27.35 16.84
N ILE A 176 12.11 28.63 16.50
CA ILE A 176 12.38 29.76 17.43
C ILE A 176 11.63 29.62 18.76
N TRP A 177 10.38 29.13 18.74
CA TRP A 177 9.65 28.87 19.98
C TRP A 177 10.24 27.68 20.73
N TYR A 178 10.54 26.60 20.00
CA TYR A 178 11.13 25.38 20.55
C TYR A 178 12.52 25.61 21.15
N SER A 179 13.39 26.39 20.50
CA SER A 179 14.73 26.76 20.96
C SER A 179 14.66 27.45 22.32
N LYS A 180 13.72 28.39 22.52
CA LYS A 180 13.48 29.02 23.83
C LYS A 180 13.07 28.03 24.93
N HIS A 181 12.38 26.95 24.57
CA HIS A 181 11.97 25.90 25.50
C HIS A 181 13.04 24.87 25.78
N ILE A 182 14.04 24.71 24.90
CA ILE A 182 15.18 23.83 25.10
C ILE A 182 16.43 24.57 25.59
N THR A 183 16.48 25.91 25.57
CA THR A 183 17.59 26.66 26.15
C THR A 183 17.78 26.24 27.61
N VAL A 184 18.97 25.75 27.92
CA VAL A 184 19.42 25.34 29.24
C VAL A 184 20.14 26.53 29.87
N SER A 185 19.81 26.90 31.10
CA SER A 185 20.66 27.86 31.82
C SER A 185 21.99 27.17 32.15
N HIS A 186 23.10 27.90 32.15
CA HIS A 186 24.42 27.32 32.48
C HIS A 186 24.48 26.72 33.92
N GLU A 187 23.45 26.96 34.73
CA GLU A 187 23.30 26.52 36.12
C GLU A 187 22.28 25.36 36.29
N GLU A 188 21.77 24.78 35.21
CA GLU A 188 20.76 23.72 35.28
C GLU A 188 21.35 22.38 35.73
N SER A 189 20.72 21.73 36.71
CA SER A 189 21.20 20.44 37.23
C SER A 189 21.02 19.31 36.22
N THR A 190 21.92 18.32 36.27
CA THR A 190 21.85 17.10 35.44
C THR A 190 20.49 16.40 35.52
N THR A 191 19.86 16.43 36.68
CA THR A 191 18.51 15.86 36.88
C THR A 191 17.44 16.58 36.07
N ASN A 192 17.52 17.90 35.92
CA ASN A 192 16.57 18.67 35.10
C ASN A 192 16.83 18.45 33.60
N LEU A 193 18.10 18.35 33.19
CA LEU A 193 18.46 17.96 31.82
C LEU A 193 17.88 16.59 31.46
N LEU A 194 18.04 15.59 32.34
CA LEU A 194 17.48 14.25 32.16
C LEU A 194 15.94 14.26 32.14
N ALA A 195 15.30 15.07 32.98
CA ALA A 195 13.86 15.24 32.96
C ALA A 195 13.36 15.72 31.58
N ARG A 196 14.05 16.70 30.99
CA ARG A 196 13.75 17.23 29.65
C ARG A 196 14.10 16.26 28.52
N MET A 197 15.11 15.40 28.70
CA MET A 197 15.36 14.28 27.78
C MET A 197 14.28 13.19 27.82
N GLY A 198 13.36 13.25 28.77
CA GLY A 198 12.24 12.32 28.91
C GLY A 198 12.23 11.50 30.21
N PHE A 199 13.19 11.68 31.14
CA PHE A 199 13.15 11.05 32.48
C PHE A 199 12.26 11.84 33.46
N GLN A 200 11.03 12.10 33.04
CA GLN A 200 10.01 12.71 33.88
C GLN A 200 8.68 12.01 33.63
N ARG A 201 8.07 11.52 34.70
CA ARG A 201 6.72 10.95 34.65
C ARG A 201 5.89 11.45 35.82
N ARG A 202 4.59 11.60 35.58
CA ARG A 202 3.63 12.02 36.61
C ARG A 202 2.94 10.79 37.17
N ILE A 203 3.11 10.53 38.47
CA ILE A 203 2.41 9.45 39.20
C ILE A 203 1.65 10.10 40.36
N ALA A 204 0.35 9.81 40.45
CA ALA A 204 -0.52 10.29 41.53
C ALA A 204 -0.46 11.81 41.79
N GLY A 205 -0.22 12.62 40.75
CA GLY A 205 -0.12 14.08 40.87
C GLY A 205 1.29 14.62 41.13
N THR A 206 2.26 13.76 41.41
CA THR A 206 3.65 14.16 41.67
C THR A 206 4.55 13.83 40.48
N TYR A 207 5.49 14.73 40.17
CA TYR A 207 6.54 14.46 39.19
C TYR A 207 7.66 13.66 39.82
N ILE A 208 7.96 12.51 39.23
CA ILE A 208 9.12 11.70 39.56
C ILE A 208 10.21 12.04 38.54
N LYS A 209 11.39 12.39 39.05
CA LYS A 209 12.58 12.70 38.25
C LYS A 209 13.45 11.45 38.06
N ALA A 210 14.49 11.59 37.25
CA ALA A 210 15.52 10.57 37.04
C ALA A 210 16.08 10.06 38.39
N PRO A 211 16.18 8.73 38.59
CA PRO A 211 16.90 8.13 39.70
C PRO A 211 18.38 8.58 39.75
N GLU A 212 19.00 8.52 40.92
CA GLU A 212 20.42 8.87 41.09
C GLU A 212 21.35 8.03 40.20
N ALA A 213 21.07 6.73 40.07
CA ALA A 213 21.79 5.84 39.15
C ALA A 213 21.75 6.30 37.67
N VAL A 214 20.67 6.96 37.24
CA VAL A 214 20.55 7.52 35.88
C VAL A 214 21.39 8.79 35.74
N VAL A 215 21.46 9.60 36.81
CA VAL A 215 22.34 10.79 36.86
C VAL A 215 23.80 10.36 36.75
N GLU A 216 24.20 9.35 37.53
CA GLU A 216 25.56 8.79 37.47
C GLU A 216 25.88 8.19 36.09
N ALA A 217 24.96 7.40 35.52
CA ALA A 217 25.13 6.84 34.18
C ALA A 217 25.34 7.92 33.11
N TRP A 218 24.61 9.05 33.18
CA TRP A 218 24.80 10.17 32.27
C TRP A 218 26.14 10.90 32.44
N LEU A 219 26.61 11.04 33.68
CA LEU A 219 27.91 11.65 33.95
C LEU A 219 29.06 10.77 33.46
N ASN A 220 28.93 9.45 33.60
CA ASN A 220 29.91 8.45 33.18
C ASN A 220 29.81 8.04 31.70
N GLU A 221 28.89 8.64 30.93
CA GLU A 221 28.60 8.27 29.53
C GLU A 221 28.21 6.79 29.35
N ASP A 222 27.62 6.16 30.37
CA ASP A 222 27.10 4.80 30.31
C ASP A 222 25.70 4.78 29.67
N TYR A 223 25.69 4.85 28.34
CA TYR A 223 24.46 4.83 27.57
C TYR A 223 23.71 3.49 27.65
N SER A 224 24.40 2.38 27.96
CA SER A 224 23.75 1.08 28.07
C SER A 224 22.79 1.04 29.26
N THR A 225 23.25 1.53 30.41
CA THR A 225 22.44 1.69 31.62
C THR A 225 21.34 2.74 31.43
N LEU A 226 21.63 3.85 30.75
CA LEU A 226 20.60 4.87 30.44
C LEU A 226 19.45 4.28 29.63
N LEU A 227 19.73 3.47 28.61
CA LEU A 227 18.71 2.86 27.77
C LEU A 227 17.87 1.83 28.54
N SER A 228 18.48 1.01 29.40
CA SER A 228 17.75 0.03 30.22
C SER A 228 16.88 0.73 31.26
N GLU A 229 17.41 1.72 31.97
CA GLU A 229 16.69 2.46 33.00
C GLU A 229 15.54 3.27 32.40
N PHE A 230 15.71 3.87 31.22
CA PHE A 230 14.62 4.58 30.54
C PHE A 230 13.43 3.65 30.23
N LYS A 231 13.71 2.42 29.79
CA LYS A 231 12.68 1.41 29.53
C LYS A 231 11.96 0.99 30.82
N VAL A 232 12.69 0.81 31.91
CA VAL A 232 12.12 0.47 33.23
C VAL A 232 11.26 1.63 33.74
N PHE A 233 11.77 2.86 33.66
CA PHE A 233 11.12 4.07 34.13
C PHE A 233 9.77 4.33 33.45
N HIS A 234 9.63 3.98 32.17
CA HIS A 234 8.39 4.17 31.40
C HIS A 234 7.57 2.89 31.16
N SER A 235 7.91 1.79 31.82
CA SER A 235 7.12 0.56 31.73
C SER A 235 5.75 0.73 32.40
N PRO A 236 4.66 0.20 31.81
CA PRO A 236 4.58 -0.54 30.55
C PRO A 236 4.26 0.32 29.32
N THR A 237 3.98 1.62 29.50
CA THR A 237 3.43 2.49 28.45
C THR A 237 4.45 2.91 27.39
N GLY A 238 5.74 2.90 27.72
CA GLY A 238 6.82 3.41 26.88
C GLY A 238 6.85 4.94 26.81
N HIS A 239 7.96 5.48 26.31
CA HIS A 239 8.14 6.92 26.07
C HIS A 239 9.22 7.15 25.01
N TYR A 240 9.42 8.42 24.64
CA TYR A 240 10.40 8.85 23.64
C TYR A 240 11.48 9.71 24.28
N TRP A 241 12.72 9.55 23.84
CA TRP A 241 13.80 10.47 24.14
C TRP A 241 13.60 11.78 23.36
N GLN A 242 13.66 12.91 24.06
CA GLN A 242 13.62 14.24 23.44
C GLN A 242 15.06 14.69 23.16
N LEU A 243 15.57 14.38 21.97
CA LEU A 243 17.00 14.54 21.66
C LEU A 243 17.38 15.98 21.28
N GLY A 244 16.40 16.86 21.09
CA GLY A 244 16.66 18.26 20.75
C GLY A 244 17.50 18.98 21.80
N ILE A 245 17.39 18.59 23.06
CA ILE A 245 18.19 19.12 24.17
C ILE A 245 19.69 18.82 24.06
N LEU A 246 20.09 17.79 23.31
CA LEU A 246 21.51 17.49 23.10
C LEU A 246 22.26 18.63 22.40
N THR A 247 21.54 19.47 21.65
CA THR A 247 22.10 20.63 20.94
C THR A 247 22.64 21.72 21.87
N THR A 248 22.25 21.72 23.16
CA THR A 248 22.76 22.66 24.17
C THR A 248 24.05 22.19 24.84
N LEU A 249 24.50 20.97 24.55
CA LEU A 249 25.69 20.37 25.14
C LEU A 249 26.92 20.61 24.26
N PRO A 250 28.15 20.46 24.81
CA PRO A 250 29.35 20.41 24.00
C PRO A 250 29.24 19.36 22.90
N LEU A 251 29.60 19.73 21.67
CA LEU A 251 29.34 18.95 20.46
C LEU A 251 29.82 17.49 20.55
N GLU A 252 30.97 17.24 21.16
CA GLU A 252 31.51 15.89 21.31
C GLU A 252 30.62 15.00 22.19
N LYS A 253 30.18 15.51 23.34
CA LYS A 253 29.26 14.79 24.23
C LYS A 253 27.88 14.62 23.59
N ALA A 254 27.41 15.65 22.89
CA ALA A 254 26.13 15.63 22.18
C ALA A 254 26.10 14.55 21.09
N VAL A 255 27.15 14.46 20.26
CA VAL A 255 27.24 13.46 19.18
C VAL A 255 27.36 12.04 19.73
N LYS A 256 28.13 11.82 20.80
CA LYS A 256 28.19 10.51 21.47
C LYS A 256 26.81 10.08 22.00
N ALA A 257 26.11 11.00 22.68
CA ALA A 257 24.78 10.74 23.21
C ALA A 257 23.75 10.49 22.09
N TRP A 258 23.74 11.33 21.06
CA TRP A 258 22.94 11.12 19.84
C TRP A 258 23.15 9.73 19.28
N ASN A 259 24.41 9.33 19.18
CA ASN A 259 24.76 8.07 18.55
C ASN A 259 24.30 6.83 19.34
N ALA A 260 24.17 6.95 20.65
CA ALA A 260 23.72 5.86 21.51
C ALA A 260 22.20 5.86 21.72
N LEU A 261 21.60 7.04 21.94
CA LEU A 261 20.19 7.16 22.33
C LEU A 261 19.22 6.95 21.17
N THR A 262 19.64 7.20 19.92
CA THR A 262 18.84 6.92 18.71
C THR A 262 18.49 5.44 18.52
N LEU A 263 19.13 4.52 19.26
CA LEU A 263 18.77 3.11 19.30
C LEU A 263 17.40 2.87 19.95
N SER A 264 16.88 3.83 20.71
CA SER A 264 15.55 3.80 21.34
C SER A 264 14.56 4.76 20.68
N PRO A 265 13.25 4.63 20.95
CA PRO A 265 12.24 5.61 20.56
C PRO A 265 12.65 7.05 20.92
N HIS A 266 12.63 7.97 19.95
CA HIS A 266 13.11 9.35 20.11
C HIS A 266 12.39 10.31 19.17
N THR A 267 12.53 11.61 19.44
CA THR A 267 12.05 12.73 18.64
C THR A 267 13.16 13.77 18.44
N ASP A 268 12.85 14.81 17.67
CA ASP A 268 13.68 15.99 17.39
C ASP A 268 14.88 15.69 16.48
N THR A 269 14.68 14.77 15.53
CA THR A 269 15.71 14.34 14.58
C THR A 269 16.13 15.47 13.65
N GLU A 270 15.17 16.18 13.05
CA GLU A 270 15.45 17.31 12.15
C GLU A 270 16.25 18.38 12.88
N TYR A 271 15.78 18.79 14.07
CA TYR A 271 16.46 19.79 14.89
C TYR A 271 17.88 19.37 15.28
N SER A 272 18.06 18.14 15.76
CA SER A 272 19.39 17.63 16.15
C SER A 272 20.36 17.60 14.97
N MET A 273 19.89 17.19 13.78
CA MET A 273 20.72 17.12 12.57
C MET A 273 21.13 18.50 12.05
N LEU A 274 20.32 19.54 12.24
CA LEU A 274 20.69 20.93 11.88
C LEU A 274 21.90 21.43 12.69
N HIS A 275 22.09 20.93 13.91
CA HIS A 275 23.22 21.28 14.77
C HIS A 275 24.43 20.34 14.59
N PHE A 276 24.21 19.04 14.41
CA PHE A 276 25.30 18.07 14.32
C PHE A 276 25.89 17.93 12.91
N GLY A 277 25.11 18.25 11.87
CA GLY A 277 25.52 18.09 10.48
C GLY A 277 26.01 16.67 10.18
N LEU A 278 27.13 16.55 9.48
CA LEU A 278 27.74 15.26 9.10
C LEU A 278 28.06 14.37 10.31
N LYS A 279 28.35 14.94 11.48
CA LYS A 279 28.70 14.15 12.68
C LYS A 279 27.54 13.32 13.21
N GLY A 280 26.30 13.70 12.89
CA GLY A 280 25.09 12.96 13.27
C GLY A 280 24.69 11.85 12.28
N LEU A 281 25.29 11.81 11.07
CA LEU A 281 24.90 10.91 9.98
C LEU A 281 24.94 9.42 10.32
N PRO A 282 25.96 8.88 11.02
CA PRO A 282 26.05 7.43 11.28
C PRO A 282 24.81 6.85 11.95
N ARG A 283 24.02 7.70 12.64
CA ARG A 283 22.87 7.28 13.44
C ARG A 283 21.56 7.92 12.99
N LEU A 284 21.59 8.83 12.01
CA LEU A 284 20.39 9.28 11.30
C LEU A 284 19.64 8.11 10.63
N VAL A 285 20.38 7.07 10.18
CA VAL A 285 19.79 5.84 9.61
C VAL A 285 18.81 5.17 10.59
N ASN A 286 19.10 5.21 11.90
CA ASN A 286 18.21 4.65 12.92
C ASN A 286 16.92 5.44 13.03
N SER A 287 17.01 6.77 13.03
CA SER A 287 15.86 7.68 13.03
C SER A 287 15.01 7.47 11.78
N LEU A 288 15.63 7.30 10.61
CA LEU A 288 14.94 7.04 9.35
C LEU A 288 14.24 5.68 9.34
N ALA A 289 14.83 4.66 9.95
CA ALA A 289 14.20 3.34 10.08
C ALA A 289 12.98 3.35 11.00
N ARG A 290 13.02 4.14 12.08
CA ARG A 290 12.03 4.15 13.16
C ARG A 290 10.91 5.19 12.97
N TYR A 291 11.27 6.41 12.58
CA TYR A 291 10.37 7.56 12.37
C TYR A 291 10.62 8.22 11.00
N PRO A 292 10.34 7.51 9.90
CA PRO A 292 10.66 8.00 8.56
C PRO A 292 9.94 9.30 8.19
N GLN A 293 8.76 9.57 8.77
CA GLN A 293 8.02 10.82 8.51
C GLN A 293 8.75 12.07 9.03
N GLU A 294 9.45 11.93 10.16
CA GLU A 294 10.20 13.00 10.80
C GLU A 294 11.63 13.11 10.22
N ALA A 295 12.28 11.96 10.00
CA ALA A 295 13.69 11.93 9.62
C ALA A 295 13.93 12.08 8.10
N LEU A 296 13.00 11.69 7.24
CA LEU A 296 13.21 11.75 5.79
C LEU A 296 13.40 13.18 5.25
N PRO A 297 12.63 14.21 5.68
CA PRO A 297 12.80 15.57 5.18
C PRO A 297 14.21 16.13 5.33
N ILE A 298 14.88 15.87 6.46
CA ILE A 298 16.23 16.39 6.72
C ILE A 298 17.29 15.68 5.86
N THR A 299 17.04 14.46 5.38
CA THR A 299 17.96 13.76 4.46
C THR A 299 18.15 14.49 3.14
N ASN A 300 17.21 15.37 2.73
CA ASN A 300 17.31 16.17 1.51
C ASN A 300 18.52 17.11 1.48
N TYR A 301 19.25 17.27 2.58
CA TYR A 301 20.46 18.08 2.66
C TYR A 301 21.74 17.25 2.89
N PHE A 302 21.63 15.93 2.89
CA PHE A 302 22.76 15.03 3.09
C PHE A 302 22.81 13.98 1.97
N ALA A 303 23.88 14.02 1.18
CA ALA A 303 24.21 12.94 0.26
C ALA A 303 25.13 11.96 0.99
N ALA A 304 24.60 10.81 1.38
CA ALA A 304 25.34 9.79 2.13
C ALA A 304 24.85 8.39 1.72
N SER A 305 25.78 7.48 1.45
CA SER A 305 25.45 6.14 0.94
C SER A 305 24.68 5.30 1.97
N GLU A 306 24.94 5.53 3.25
CA GLU A 306 24.37 4.82 4.39
C GLU A 306 22.87 5.10 4.55
N LEU A 307 22.39 6.23 4.03
CA LEU A 307 20.95 6.58 4.03
C LEU A 307 20.18 5.77 2.98
N ALA A 308 20.84 5.36 1.90
CA ALA A 308 20.17 4.81 0.72
C ALA A 308 19.27 3.59 1.02
N PRO A 309 19.68 2.58 1.82
CA PRO A 309 18.81 1.44 2.14
C PRO A 309 17.50 1.84 2.84
N ALA A 310 17.57 2.80 3.76
CA ALA A 310 16.40 3.27 4.50
C ALA A 310 15.50 4.16 3.62
N VAL A 311 16.08 4.98 2.74
CA VAL A 311 15.34 5.76 1.74
C VAL A 311 14.67 4.84 0.72
N ALA A 312 15.35 3.79 0.22
CA ALA A 312 14.76 2.82 -0.70
C ALA A 312 13.61 2.04 -0.09
N ARG A 313 13.68 1.72 1.21
CA ARG A 313 12.53 1.17 1.94
C ARG A 313 11.37 2.15 2.01
N ALA A 314 11.62 3.43 2.29
CA ALA A 314 10.57 4.46 2.32
C ALA A 314 9.92 4.62 0.94
N PHE A 315 10.73 4.64 -0.12
CA PHE A 315 10.29 4.66 -1.52
C PHE A 315 9.38 3.46 -1.85
N ASN A 316 9.82 2.24 -1.55
CA ASN A 316 9.10 1.03 -1.95
C ASN A 316 7.86 0.75 -1.06
N LYS A 317 7.93 1.03 0.25
CA LYS A 317 6.92 0.55 1.22
C LYS A 317 5.99 1.62 1.77
N LEU A 318 6.38 2.90 1.75
CA LEU A 318 5.65 3.96 2.46
C LEU A 318 4.99 4.91 1.47
N LYS A 319 3.73 4.62 1.10
CA LYS A 319 2.95 5.38 0.12
C LYS A 319 3.01 6.90 0.31
N THR A 320 2.92 7.39 1.55
CA THR A 320 2.93 8.83 1.85
C THR A 320 4.31 9.49 1.75
N LEU A 321 5.39 8.71 1.83
CA LEU A 321 6.76 9.20 1.81
C LEU A 321 7.48 8.86 0.50
N ARG A 322 6.84 8.10 -0.39
CA ARG A 322 7.40 7.61 -1.64
C ARG A 322 7.99 8.72 -2.50
N GLU A 323 7.24 9.80 -2.72
CA GLU A 323 7.70 10.89 -3.58
C GLU A 323 8.90 11.63 -2.97
N ASN A 324 8.90 11.83 -1.65
CA ASN A 324 10.03 12.43 -0.95
C ASN A 324 11.29 11.55 -1.05
N ALA A 325 11.12 10.24 -0.90
CA ALA A 325 12.21 9.28 -1.04
C ALA A 325 12.73 9.19 -2.49
N ARG A 326 11.82 9.22 -3.47
CA ARG A 326 12.14 9.28 -4.90
C ARG A 326 12.95 10.53 -5.23
N SER A 327 12.52 11.68 -4.72
CA SER A 327 13.22 12.96 -4.87
C SER A 327 14.65 12.88 -4.34
N TRP A 328 14.87 12.29 -3.15
CA TRP A 328 16.21 12.09 -2.60
C TRP A 328 17.08 11.18 -3.49
N LEU A 329 16.54 10.04 -3.93
CA LEU A 329 17.26 9.07 -4.77
C LEU A 329 17.73 9.71 -6.09
N LEU A 330 16.86 10.51 -6.74
CA LEU A 330 17.17 11.21 -7.99
C LEU A 330 18.09 12.42 -7.77
N LYS A 331 18.02 13.06 -6.60
CA LYS A 331 18.89 14.19 -6.25
C LYS A 331 20.32 13.73 -5.98
N TYR A 332 20.51 12.56 -5.38
CA TYR A 332 21.82 12.02 -4.99
C TYR A 332 22.09 10.62 -5.58
N PRO A 333 22.12 10.49 -6.92
CA PRO A 333 22.16 9.19 -7.58
C PRO A 333 23.46 8.41 -7.30
N GLU A 334 24.61 9.07 -7.18
CA GLU A 334 25.88 8.40 -6.88
C GLU A 334 25.87 7.77 -5.48
N HIS A 335 25.39 8.51 -4.48
CA HIS A 335 25.27 8.01 -3.10
C HIS A 335 24.18 6.95 -2.96
N ALA A 336 23.05 7.14 -3.66
CA ALA A 336 21.99 6.16 -3.70
C ALA A 336 22.48 4.83 -4.30
N LEU A 337 23.02 4.85 -5.51
CA LEU A 337 23.51 3.65 -6.20
C LEU A 337 24.60 2.92 -5.39
N THR A 338 25.54 3.67 -4.82
CA THR A 338 26.63 3.11 -4.00
C THR A 338 26.11 2.40 -2.75
N GLY A 339 25.14 2.99 -2.05
CA GLY A 339 24.55 2.40 -0.85
C GLY A 339 23.59 1.24 -1.12
N LEU A 340 22.97 1.20 -2.29
CA LEU A 340 21.99 0.17 -2.66
C LEU A 340 22.60 -1.07 -3.29
N LEU A 341 23.73 -0.93 -3.98
CA LEU A 341 24.32 -2.05 -4.74
C LEU A 341 24.64 -3.28 -3.87
N PRO A 342 25.21 -3.16 -2.66
CA PRO A 342 25.42 -4.31 -1.77
C PRO A 342 24.14 -5.07 -1.44
N ALA A 343 23.06 -4.35 -1.10
CA ALA A 343 21.77 -4.97 -0.78
C ALA A 343 21.12 -5.60 -2.01
N ALA A 344 21.26 -4.99 -3.20
CA ALA A 344 20.70 -5.50 -4.44
C ALA A 344 21.34 -6.82 -4.91
N LEU A 345 22.64 -7.00 -4.68
CA LEU A 345 23.40 -8.21 -5.02
C LEU A 345 23.52 -9.21 -3.85
N GLY A 346 23.03 -8.83 -2.66
CA GLY A 346 23.06 -9.65 -1.46
C GLY A 346 22.03 -10.80 -1.43
N LYS A 347 21.75 -11.30 -0.23
CA LYS A 347 20.78 -12.40 -0.02
C LYS A 347 19.36 -11.95 -0.36
N ALA A 348 18.57 -12.88 -0.89
CA ALA A 348 17.15 -12.66 -1.16
C ALA A 348 16.39 -12.28 0.12
N GLY A 349 15.60 -11.21 0.05
CA GLY A 349 14.83 -10.68 1.17
C GLY A 349 14.40 -9.23 0.93
N GLU A 350 13.74 -8.64 1.92
CA GLU A 350 13.15 -7.29 1.80
C GLU A 350 14.17 -6.22 1.42
N ALA A 351 15.39 -6.28 1.98
CA ALA A 351 16.45 -5.32 1.66
C ALA A 351 16.85 -5.37 0.17
N GLN A 352 16.94 -6.58 -0.40
CA GLN A 352 17.20 -6.77 -1.82
C GLN A 352 16.05 -6.26 -2.68
N ASP A 353 14.80 -6.57 -2.33
CA ASP A 353 13.62 -6.13 -3.08
C ASP A 353 13.53 -4.61 -3.13
N ASN A 354 13.71 -3.94 -1.98
CA ASN A 354 13.72 -2.48 -1.89
C ASN A 354 14.86 -1.86 -2.70
N ALA A 355 16.06 -2.43 -2.61
CA ALA A 355 17.23 -1.94 -3.33
C ALA A 355 17.07 -2.09 -4.84
N ARG A 356 16.63 -3.26 -5.33
CA ARG A 356 16.41 -3.50 -6.75
C ARG A 356 15.29 -2.64 -7.34
N ALA A 357 14.21 -2.38 -6.59
CA ALA A 357 13.17 -1.46 -7.02
C ALA A 357 13.72 -0.03 -7.20
N ALA A 358 14.47 0.47 -6.23
CA ALA A 358 15.09 1.80 -6.30
C ALA A 358 16.17 1.88 -7.41
N LEU A 359 17.01 0.85 -7.58
CA LEU A 359 17.99 0.79 -8.68
C LEU A 359 17.31 0.84 -10.05
N ARG A 360 16.20 0.12 -10.22
CA ARG A 360 15.45 0.12 -11.48
C ARG A 360 14.90 1.52 -11.78
N MET A 361 14.24 2.15 -10.82
CA MET A 361 13.75 3.52 -10.96
C MET A 361 14.89 4.47 -11.36
N LEU A 362 16.07 4.35 -10.74
CA LEU A 362 17.24 5.15 -11.10
C LEU A 362 17.72 4.87 -12.54
N THR A 363 17.74 3.60 -12.98
CA THR A 363 18.13 3.24 -14.36
C THR A 363 17.13 3.75 -15.40
N GLU A 364 15.83 3.68 -15.12
CA GLU A 364 14.75 4.23 -15.97
C GLU A 364 14.83 5.75 -16.08
N ASN A 365 15.39 6.42 -15.07
CA ASN A 365 15.68 7.87 -15.09
C ASN A 365 17.09 8.20 -15.62
N GLY A 366 17.73 7.27 -16.34
CA GLY A 366 18.97 7.53 -17.07
C GLY A 366 20.27 7.31 -16.28
N HIS A 367 20.21 6.81 -15.03
CA HIS A 367 21.40 6.57 -14.21
C HIS A 367 22.05 5.20 -14.41
N GLN A 368 21.69 4.46 -15.47
CA GLN A 368 22.31 3.18 -15.81
C GLN A 368 23.84 3.28 -16.04
N PRO A 369 24.38 4.28 -16.77
CA PRO A 369 25.83 4.40 -16.95
C PRO A 369 26.57 4.59 -15.62
N LEU A 370 25.98 5.33 -14.69
CA LEU A 370 26.56 5.58 -13.36
C LEU A 370 26.56 4.30 -12.51
N LEU A 371 25.52 3.48 -12.58
CA LEU A 371 25.47 2.17 -11.91
C LEU A 371 26.59 1.25 -12.42
N GLN A 372 26.81 1.21 -13.74
CA GLN A 372 27.90 0.42 -14.33
C GLN A 372 29.27 0.95 -13.91
N GLU A 373 29.44 2.27 -13.82
CA GLU A 373 30.69 2.87 -13.35
C GLU A 373 30.97 2.53 -11.87
N ILE A 374 29.96 2.64 -11.00
CA ILE A 374 30.07 2.23 -9.59
C ILE A 374 30.42 0.75 -9.47
N ALA A 375 29.82 -0.12 -10.30
CA ALA A 375 30.15 -1.54 -10.32
C ALA A 375 31.63 -1.79 -10.66
N ARG A 376 32.21 -1.04 -11.62
CA ARG A 376 33.63 -1.14 -11.97
C ARG A 376 34.56 -0.72 -10.84
N ARG A 377 34.17 0.26 -10.01
CA ARG A 377 34.97 0.73 -8.87
C ARG A 377 35.25 -0.37 -7.82
N TYR A 378 34.46 -1.45 -7.78
CA TYR A 378 34.74 -2.62 -6.95
C TYR A 378 35.97 -3.42 -7.40
N ASN A 379 36.46 -3.21 -8.63
CA ASN A 379 37.57 -3.95 -9.24
C ASN A 379 37.37 -5.49 -9.21
N GLN A 380 36.11 -5.93 -9.30
CA GLN A 380 35.71 -7.35 -9.30
C GLN A 380 34.85 -7.62 -10.54
N PRO A 381 35.27 -8.53 -11.44
CA PRO A 381 34.48 -8.85 -12.64
C PRO A 381 33.10 -9.41 -12.28
N GLU A 382 33.00 -10.19 -11.19
CA GLU A 382 31.74 -10.78 -10.73
C GLU A 382 30.68 -9.73 -10.40
N VAL A 383 31.08 -8.57 -9.88
CA VAL A 383 30.17 -7.45 -9.57
C VAL A 383 29.63 -6.83 -10.86
N THR A 384 30.49 -6.65 -11.85
CA THR A 384 30.09 -6.08 -13.15
C THR A 384 29.16 -7.04 -13.89
N ASP A 385 29.47 -8.33 -13.88
CA ASP A 385 28.64 -9.38 -14.48
C ASP A 385 27.28 -9.47 -13.77
N ALA A 386 27.24 -9.38 -12.44
CA ALA A 386 26.01 -9.38 -11.67
C ALA A 386 25.14 -8.16 -11.96
N VAL A 387 25.74 -6.97 -12.12
CA VAL A 387 25.02 -5.75 -12.53
C VAL A 387 24.49 -5.86 -13.95
N ASN A 388 25.26 -6.41 -14.89
CA ASN A 388 24.79 -6.65 -16.25
C ASN A 388 23.64 -7.67 -16.28
N ALA A 389 23.73 -8.73 -15.47
CA ALA A 389 22.65 -9.70 -15.31
C ALA A 389 21.39 -9.06 -14.68
N LEU A 390 21.56 -8.12 -13.73
CA LEU A 390 20.47 -7.35 -13.15
C LEU A 390 19.78 -6.44 -14.19
N LEU A 391 20.56 -5.76 -15.03
CA LEU A 391 20.06 -4.90 -16.11
C LEU A 391 19.42 -5.69 -17.26
N ALA A 392 19.85 -6.94 -17.47
CA ALA A 392 19.31 -7.85 -18.47
C ALA A 392 18.06 -8.60 -18.01
N LEU A 393 17.63 -8.44 -16.75
CA LEU A 393 16.38 -9.05 -16.28
C LEU A 393 15.21 -8.57 -17.11
N ASP A 394 14.34 -9.50 -17.51
CA ASP A 394 13.10 -9.16 -18.18
C ASP A 394 12.25 -8.31 -17.23
N PRO A 395 11.77 -7.11 -17.65
CA PRO A 395 10.84 -6.33 -16.86
C PRO A 395 9.60 -7.11 -16.39
N LEU A 396 9.18 -8.14 -17.14
CA LEU A 396 8.10 -9.06 -16.77
C LEU A 396 8.42 -9.94 -15.54
N ASP A 397 9.69 -10.19 -15.23
CA ASP A 397 10.05 -10.94 -14.02
C ASP A 397 9.85 -10.12 -12.72
N ASN A 398 9.44 -8.85 -12.84
CA ASN A 398 9.16 -7.96 -11.72
C ASN A 398 7.74 -8.13 -11.17
N HIS A 399 7.46 -9.31 -10.63
CA HIS A 399 6.21 -9.62 -9.96
C HIS A 399 6.43 -9.96 -8.47
N PRO A 400 5.42 -9.82 -7.61
CA PRO A 400 5.54 -10.20 -6.20
C PRO A 400 5.94 -11.67 -6.04
N THR A 401 6.77 -11.96 -5.02
CA THR A 401 7.17 -13.35 -4.68
C THR A 401 5.99 -14.24 -4.31
N LYS A 402 4.93 -13.64 -3.75
CA LYS A 402 3.66 -14.31 -3.45
C LYS A 402 2.54 -13.62 -4.23
N ILE A 403 1.98 -14.32 -5.21
CA ILE A 403 0.87 -13.83 -6.02
C ILE A 403 -0.41 -13.79 -5.15
N PRO A 404 -1.05 -12.63 -4.98
CA PRO A 404 -2.29 -12.53 -4.22
C PRO A 404 -3.44 -13.28 -4.89
N THR A 405 -4.21 -14.08 -4.12
CA THR A 405 -5.37 -14.84 -4.62
C THR A 405 -6.55 -13.94 -4.97
N LEU A 406 -7.07 -14.00 -6.20
CA LEU A 406 -8.17 -13.16 -6.68
C LEU A 406 -9.37 -13.18 -5.72
N PRO A 407 -10.00 -12.02 -5.44
CA PRO A 407 -11.15 -11.96 -4.55
C PRO A 407 -12.38 -12.61 -5.17
N ALA A 408 -13.32 -13.08 -4.34
CA ALA A 408 -14.51 -13.80 -4.80
C ALA A 408 -15.43 -13.01 -5.75
N PHE A 409 -15.38 -11.67 -5.72
CA PHE A 409 -16.15 -10.82 -6.64
C PHE A 409 -15.53 -10.75 -8.05
N TYR A 410 -14.27 -11.18 -8.22
CA TYR A 410 -13.59 -11.17 -9.51
C TYR A 410 -14.07 -12.33 -10.37
N GLN A 411 -15.12 -12.09 -11.16
CA GLN A 411 -15.79 -13.08 -12.02
C GLN A 411 -15.80 -12.60 -13.48
N PRO A 412 -14.63 -12.58 -14.16
CA PRO A 412 -14.47 -11.94 -15.46
C PRO A 412 -15.23 -12.64 -16.60
N SER A 413 -15.67 -13.88 -16.39
CA SER A 413 -16.55 -14.60 -17.32
C SER A 413 -17.91 -13.91 -17.50
N LEU A 414 -18.32 -13.07 -16.55
CA LEU A 414 -19.57 -12.29 -16.56
C LEU A 414 -19.43 -10.90 -17.18
N TRP A 415 -18.21 -10.49 -17.51
CA TRP A 415 -17.89 -9.10 -17.86
C TRP A 415 -17.70 -8.92 -19.35
N THR A 416 -17.68 -7.67 -19.76
CA THR A 416 -17.27 -7.25 -21.10
C THR A 416 -15.84 -7.74 -21.35
N ARG A 417 -15.68 -8.71 -22.25
CA ARG A 417 -14.37 -9.29 -22.56
C ARG A 417 -13.54 -8.30 -23.38
N PRO A 418 -12.25 -8.07 -23.02
CA PRO A 418 -11.32 -7.42 -23.91
C PRO A 418 -11.20 -8.19 -25.23
N VAL A 419 -11.15 -7.45 -26.35
CA VAL A 419 -11.02 -8.02 -27.69
C VAL A 419 -9.75 -7.54 -28.37
N LEU A 420 -9.13 -8.42 -29.16
CA LEU A 420 -7.93 -8.10 -29.92
C LEU A 420 -8.23 -7.10 -31.04
N LYS A 421 -7.36 -6.08 -31.20
CA LYS A 421 -7.46 -5.09 -32.29
C LYS A 421 -7.38 -5.72 -33.67
N ALA A 422 -6.60 -6.80 -33.81
CA ALA A 422 -6.27 -7.41 -35.10
C ALA A 422 -7.45 -8.16 -35.75
N ASN A 423 -8.29 -8.80 -34.95
CA ASN A 423 -9.31 -9.74 -35.47
C ASN A 423 -10.62 -9.76 -34.66
N ALA A 424 -10.78 -8.86 -33.68
CA ALA A 424 -11.94 -8.77 -32.80
C ALA A 424 -12.27 -10.05 -32.01
N GLN A 425 -11.33 -11.00 -31.90
CA GLN A 425 -11.50 -12.17 -31.03
C GLN A 425 -11.34 -11.77 -29.56
N SER A 426 -12.13 -12.42 -28.70
CA SER A 426 -12.15 -12.15 -27.26
C SER A 426 -11.04 -12.88 -26.51
N LEU A 427 -10.57 -12.30 -25.41
CA LEU A 427 -9.65 -13.00 -24.51
C LEU A 427 -10.35 -14.22 -23.85
N PRO A 428 -9.68 -15.39 -23.82
CA PRO A 428 -10.19 -16.58 -23.12
C PRO A 428 -10.14 -16.39 -21.60
N ASP A 429 -10.89 -17.22 -20.86
CA ASP A 429 -10.98 -17.12 -19.38
C ASP A 429 -9.64 -17.21 -18.67
N SER A 430 -8.73 -18.06 -19.14
CA SER A 430 -7.38 -18.18 -18.59
C SER A 430 -6.61 -16.86 -18.67
N ALA A 431 -6.72 -16.14 -19.78
CA ALA A 431 -6.07 -14.84 -19.95
C ALA A 431 -6.69 -13.77 -19.04
N LEU A 432 -8.01 -13.82 -18.79
CA LEU A 432 -8.68 -12.90 -17.87
C LEU A 432 -8.30 -13.13 -16.41
N LEU A 433 -8.01 -14.38 -16.02
CA LEU A 433 -7.48 -14.69 -14.70
C LEU A 433 -6.08 -14.10 -14.52
N HIS A 434 -5.17 -14.33 -15.48
CA HIS A 434 -3.82 -13.75 -15.43
C HIS A 434 -3.83 -12.22 -15.48
N LEU A 435 -4.75 -11.61 -16.25
CA LEU A 435 -4.95 -10.16 -16.26
C LEU A 435 -5.35 -9.65 -14.87
N GLY A 436 -6.24 -10.36 -14.18
CA GLY A 436 -6.61 -10.05 -12.80
C GLY A 436 -5.44 -10.13 -11.85
N GLU A 437 -4.60 -11.16 -11.96
CA GLU A 437 -3.40 -11.31 -11.14
C GLU A 437 -2.44 -10.13 -11.34
N MET A 438 -2.17 -9.74 -12.59
CA MET A 438 -1.34 -8.58 -12.92
C MET A 438 -1.89 -7.27 -12.36
N LEU A 439 -3.21 -7.06 -12.44
CA LEU A 439 -3.85 -5.86 -11.89
C LEU A 439 -3.68 -5.74 -10.36
N ARG A 440 -3.44 -6.86 -9.66
CA ARG A 440 -3.18 -6.88 -8.23
C ARG A 440 -1.73 -6.67 -7.83
N PHE A 441 -0.81 -6.60 -8.80
CA PHE A 441 0.56 -6.26 -8.49
C PHE A 441 0.63 -4.81 -7.99
N PRO A 442 1.57 -4.45 -7.10
CA PRO A 442 1.74 -3.07 -6.67
C PRO A 442 2.00 -2.16 -7.88
N GLN A 443 1.06 -1.27 -8.21
CA GLN A 443 1.12 -0.36 -9.39
C GLN A 443 1.61 1.04 -9.00
N GLU A 444 2.61 1.12 -8.12
CA GLU A 444 2.85 2.31 -7.32
C GLU A 444 3.70 3.41 -8.00
N GLU A 445 4.39 3.08 -9.10
CA GLU A 445 5.19 4.03 -9.89
C GLU A 445 4.97 3.85 -11.40
N ALA A 446 4.95 2.60 -11.87
CA ALA A 446 4.65 2.25 -13.25
C ALA A 446 3.69 1.07 -13.33
N LEU A 447 2.92 1.00 -14.42
CA LEU A 447 2.13 -0.18 -14.73
C LEU A 447 3.06 -1.36 -14.97
N TYR A 448 2.69 -2.53 -14.46
CA TYR A 448 3.41 -3.77 -14.75
C TYR A 448 3.51 -3.95 -16.28
N PRO A 449 4.69 -4.25 -16.86
CA PRO A 449 4.87 -4.26 -18.31
C PRO A 449 3.92 -5.22 -19.05
N GLY A 450 3.48 -6.30 -18.40
CA GLY A 450 2.48 -7.21 -18.97
C GLY A 450 1.12 -6.54 -19.23
N LEU A 451 0.72 -5.58 -18.40
CA LEU A 451 -0.50 -4.78 -18.61
C LEU A 451 -0.36 -3.88 -19.84
N LEU A 452 0.83 -3.31 -20.08
CA LEU A 452 1.10 -2.51 -21.28
C LEU A 452 1.00 -3.37 -22.54
N GLN A 453 1.53 -4.60 -22.52
CA GLN A 453 1.40 -5.53 -23.64
C GLN A 453 -0.08 -5.86 -23.95
N VAL A 454 -0.91 -6.09 -22.91
CA VAL A 454 -2.35 -6.30 -23.10
C VAL A 454 -3.03 -5.06 -23.68
N LYS A 455 -2.68 -3.86 -23.20
CA LYS A 455 -3.19 -2.58 -23.70
C LYS A 455 -2.83 -2.34 -25.18
N ASP A 456 -1.67 -2.80 -25.60
CA ASP A 456 -1.20 -2.65 -26.98
C ASP A 456 -1.97 -3.56 -27.95
N VAL A 457 -2.34 -4.77 -27.54
CA VAL A 457 -3.04 -5.74 -28.40
C VAL A 457 -4.57 -5.67 -28.35
N CYS A 458 -5.17 -5.18 -27.25
CA CYS A 458 -6.63 -5.13 -27.07
C CYS A 458 -7.23 -3.75 -27.38
N SER A 459 -8.45 -3.70 -27.92
CA SER A 459 -9.12 -2.43 -28.23
C SER A 459 -9.40 -1.60 -26.96
N ALA A 460 -9.26 -0.28 -27.05
CA ALA A 460 -9.45 0.61 -25.92
C ALA A 460 -10.87 0.53 -25.34
N ASP A 461 -11.89 0.45 -26.20
CA ASP A 461 -13.30 0.39 -25.77
C ASP A 461 -13.60 -0.90 -24.99
N SER A 462 -13.06 -2.04 -25.43
CA SER A 462 -13.28 -3.31 -24.73
C SER A 462 -12.55 -3.39 -23.39
N LEU A 463 -11.36 -2.78 -23.30
CA LEU A 463 -10.64 -2.64 -22.03
C LEU A 463 -11.38 -1.70 -21.07
N ALA A 464 -11.94 -0.60 -21.56
CA ALA A 464 -12.74 0.32 -20.75
C ALA A 464 -14.01 -0.36 -20.21
N GLY A 465 -14.70 -1.16 -21.04
CA GLY A 465 -15.83 -1.97 -20.60
C GLY A 465 -15.45 -2.98 -19.51
N PHE A 466 -14.34 -3.70 -19.70
CA PHE A 466 -13.81 -4.64 -18.71
C PHE A 466 -13.48 -3.96 -17.37
N ALA A 467 -12.77 -2.82 -17.41
CA ALA A 467 -12.41 -2.06 -16.22
C ALA A 467 -13.64 -1.51 -15.49
N TRP A 468 -14.65 -1.06 -16.24
CA TRP A 468 -15.91 -0.58 -15.67
C TRP A 468 -16.70 -1.71 -14.98
N ASP A 469 -16.74 -2.90 -15.56
CA ASP A 469 -17.39 -4.07 -14.96
C ASP A 469 -16.64 -4.53 -13.70
N LEU A 470 -15.30 -4.51 -13.71
CA LEU A 470 -14.46 -4.76 -12.53
C LEU A 470 -14.76 -3.76 -11.40
N PHE A 471 -14.77 -2.46 -11.71
CA PHE A 471 -15.08 -1.41 -10.74
C PHE A 471 -16.49 -1.59 -10.17
N THR A 472 -17.47 -1.87 -11.03
CA THR A 472 -18.87 -2.09 -10.62
C THR A 472 -18.97 -3.33 -9.73
N ALA A 473 -18.26 -4.42 -10.03
CA ALA A 473 -18.21 -5.61 -9.19
C ALA A 473 -17.59 -5.33 -7.81
N TRP A 474 -16.50 -4.54 -7.76
CA TRP A 474 -15.88 -4.12 -6.50
C TRP A 474 -16.81 -3.24 -5.65
N GLN A 475 -17.52 -2.29 -6.26
CA GLN A 475 -18.54 -1.49 -5.58
C GLN A 475 -19.68 -2.36 -5.07
N THR A 476 -20.15 -3.29 -5.89
CA THR A 476 -21.21 -4.26 -5.56
C THR A 476 -20.78 -5.20 -4.44
N ALA A 477 -19.48 -5.46 -4.25
CA ALA A 477 -18.95 -6.20 -3.11
C ALA A 477 -18.77 -5.34 -1.83
N GLY A 478 -19.26 -4.10 -1.83
CA GLY A 478 -19.20 -3.19 -0.68
C GLY A 478 -17.91 -2.36 -0.60
N ALA A 479 -17.20 -2.20 -1.72
CA ALA A 479 -15.96 -1.43 -1.83
C ALA A 479 -14.91 -1.81 -0.75
N PRO A 480 -14.50 -3.10 -0.67
CA PRO A 480 -13.52 -3.54 0.32
C PRO A 480 -12.19 -2.80 0.14
N SER A 481 -11.73 -2.12 1.19
CA SER A 481 -10.52 -1.28 1.14
C SER A 481 -9.24 -2.06 0.81
N LYS A 482 -9.18 -3.34 1.21
CA LYS A 482 -8.07 -4.25 0.90
C LYS A 482 -7.96 -4.55 -0.60
N GLU A 483 -9.03 -4.39 -1.36
CA GLU A 483 -9.08 -4.64 -2.80
C GLU A 483 -9.23 -3.33 -3.60
N SER A 484 -8.69 -2.23 -3.07
CA SER A 484 -8.74 -0.90 -3.71
C SER A 484 -8.00 -0.82 -5.05
N TRP A 485 -7.21 -1.85 -5.42
CA TRP A 485 -6.63 -1.97 -6.75
C TRP A 485 -7.69 -2.00 -7.87
N ALA A 486 -8.90 -2.52 -7.59
CA ALA A 486 -9.99 -2.55 -8.56
C ALA A 486 -10.55 -1.14 -8.86
N PHE A 487 -10.29 -0.16 -7.99
CA PHE A 487 -10.61 1.24 -8.23
C PHE A 487 -9.56 1.95 -9.10
N THR A 488 -8.30 1.50 -9.05
CA THR A 488 -7.19 2.11 -9.78
C THR A 488 -6.85 1.42 -11.10
N ALA A 489 -7.39 0.22 -11.33
CA ALA A 489 -7.31 -0.54 -12.57
C ALA A 489 -7.98 0.23 -13.73
#